data_AF-A0A6N2R0P2-F1
#
_entry.id   AF-A0A6N2R0P2-F1
#
_cell.length_a   1.000
_cell.length_b   1.000
_cell.length_c   1.000
_cell.angle_alpha   90.00
_cell.angle_beta   90.00
_cell.angle_gamma   90.00
#
_symmetry.space_group_name_H-M   'P 1'
#
loop_
_entity.id
_entity.type
_entity.pdbx_description
1 polymer ?
#
loop_
_entity_poly.entity_id
_entity_poly.type
_entity_poly.pdbx_seq_one_letter_code
_entity_poly.pdbx_strand_id
1 'polypeptide(L)'
;MQQMVDNAMDSSSGYGQQLSEAWHYMFGREPNYSAAYAAAIKAVESIALPMVEPNNKDSTLSKASRVMRDQHWEFQIEAREENNVPGGVIQLLMSGLMNSQPDRHGGPDSGVVSKEKAQVAVYSAVFLIQCFKAGLVRRPAI
;
A
#
# COMPACT_ATOMS: atom_id res chain seq x y z
N MET A 1 -0.08 17.02 5.04
CA MET A 1 0.02 15.95 4.03
C MET A 1 1.21 16.16 3.10
N GLN A 2 1.37 17.33 2.45
CA GLN A 2 2.49 17.61 1.54
C GLN A 2 3.87 17.24 2.11
N GLN A 3 4.23 17.72 3.31
CA GLN A 3 5.52 17.35 3.93
C GLN A 3 5.71 15.85 4.18
N MET A 4 4.64 15.10 4.49
CA MET A 4 4.73 13.64 4.67
C MET A 4 4.95 12.94 3.33
N VAL A 5 4.38 13.50 2.27
CA VAL A 5 4.52 13.01 0.91
C VAL A 5 5.93 13.28 0.41
N ASP A 6 6.44 14.49 0.60
CA ASP A 6 7.81 14.87 0.23
C ASP A 6 8.86 13.97 0.92
N ASN A 7 8.67 13.66 2.22
CA ASN A 7 9.53 12.74 2.97
C ASN A 7 9.43 11.26 2.53
N ALA A 8 8.29 10.87 1.95
CA ALA A 8 8.08 9.52 1.41
C ALA A 8 8.59 9.41 -0.04
N MET A 9 8.60 10.50 -0.80
CA MET A 9 9.05 10.59 -2.20
C MET A 9 10.57 10.73 -2.34
N ASP A 10 11.34 10.19 -1.41
CA ASP A 10 12.80 10.16 -1.55
C ASP A 10 13.19 9.38 -2.82
N SER A 11 13.55 10.14 -3.85
CA SER A 11 13.83 9.66 -5.21
C SER A 11 15.02 8.71 -5.33
N SER A 12 15.79 8.55 -4.25
CA SER A 12 16.87 7.55 -4.16
C SER A 12 16.35 6.11 -4.02
N SER A 13 15.05 5.92 -3.79
CA SER A 13 14.40 4.63 -3.56
C SER A 13 13.33 4.31 -4.62
N GLY A 14 13.20 3.03 -4.99
CA GLY A 14 12.19 2.58 -5.97
C GLY A 14 10.75 2.90 -5.54
N TYR A 15 10.44 2.83 -4.23
CA TYR A 15 9.12 3.19 -3.71
C TYR A 15 8.86 4.71 -3.75
N GLY A 16 9.89 5.54 -3.54
CA GLY A 16 9.76 7.00 -3.57
C GLY A 16 9.44 7.54 -4.96
N GLN A 17 10.10 6.99 -6.00
CA GLN A 17 9.79 7.31 -7.39
C GLN A 17 8.35 6.93 -7.76
N GLN A 18 7.92 5.71 -7.44
CA GLN A 18 6.57 5.24 -7.74
C GLN A 18 5.49 6.03 -7.00
N LEU A 19 5.77 6.45 -5.76
CA LEU A 19 4.86 7.32 -5.01
C LEU A 19 4.79 8.72 -5.65
N SER A 20 5.92 9.24 -6.15
CA SER A 20 5.96 10.49 -6.94
C SER A 20 5.07 10.40 -8.17
N GLU A 21 5.19 9.32 -8.95
CA GLU A 21 4.34 9.07 -10.10
C GLU A 21 2.86 9.01 -9.71
N ALA A 22 2.52 8.27 -8.64
CA ALA A 22 1.16 8.15 -8.15
C ALA A 22 0.54 9.51 -7.80
N TRP A 23 1.30 10.40 -7.17
CA TRP A 23 0.86 11.75 -6.83
C TRP A 23 0.69 12.63 -8.07
N HIS A 24 1.62 12.58 -9.02
CA HIS A 24 1.51 13.33 -10.27
C HIS A 24 0.28 12.90 -11.08
N TYR A 25 0.02 11.59 -11.17
CA TYR A 25 -1.19 11.09 -11.83
C TYR A 25 -2.47 11.48 -11.09
N MET A 26 -2.45 11.63 -9.77
CA MET A 26 -3.63 11.96 -8.98
C MET A 26 -3.94 13.47 -8.98
N PHE A 27 -2.92 14.31 -8.81
CA PHE A 27 -3.05 15.74 -8.51
C PHE A 27 -2.41 16.65 -9.58
N GLY A 28 -1.83 16.07 -10.62
CA GLY A 28 -1.28 16.82 -11.75
C GLY A 28 -2.34 17.50 -12.61
N ARG A 29 -1.87 18.26 -13.61
CA ARG A 29 -2.72 19.04 -14.51
C ARG A 29 -3.72 18.19 -15.29
N GLU A 30 -3.32 16.98 -15.68
CA GLU A 30 -4.14 16.01 -16.41
C GLU A 30 -4.17 14.70 -15.60
N PRO A 31 -5.15 14.54 -14.69
CA PRO A 31 -5.20 13.38 -13.83
C PRO A 31 -5.44 12.07 -14.59
N ASN A 32 -4.76 11.02 -14.18
CA ASN A 32 -4.98 9.64 -14.62
C ASN A 32 -5.17 8.73 -13.38
N TYR A 33 -6.42 8.57 -12.96
CA TYR A 33 -6.75 7.88 -11.70
C TYR A 33 -6.39 6.39 -11.70
N SER A 34 -6.50 5.72 -12.85
CA SER A 34 -6.08 4.31 -12.98
C SER A 34 -4.56 4.18 -12.81
N ALA A 35 -3.79 5.06 -13.46
CA ALA A 35 -2.34 5.09 -13.31
C ALA A 35 -1.92 5.48 -11.90
N ALA A 36 -2.61 6.43 -11.26
CA ALA A 36 -2.37 6.83 -9.88
C ALA A 36 -2.54 5.65 -8.91
N TYR A 37 -3.63 4.90 -9.03
CA TYR A 37 -3.89 3.73 -8.20
C TYR A 37 -2.82 2.66 -8.43
N ALA A 38 -2.52 2.34 -9.70
CA ALA A 38 -1.53 1.31 -10.04
C ALA A 38 -0.11 1.67 -9.52
N ALA A 39 0.30 2.93 -9.64
CA ALA A 39 1.57 3.41 -9.10
C ALA A 39 1.59 3.37 -7.56
N ALA A 40 0.47 3.68 -6.90
CA ALA A 40 0.34 3.59 -5.44
C ALA A 40 0.54 2.15 -4.93
N ILE A 41 -0.03 1.13 -5.60
CA ILE A 41 0.21 -0.28 -5.27
C ILE A 41 1.70 -0.61 -5.37
N LYS A 42 2.32 -0.28 -6.51
CA LYS A 42 3.74 -0.57 -6.74
C LYS A 42 4.63 0.07 -5.69
N ALA A 43 4.35 1.31 -5.31
CA ALA A 43 5.10 2.02 -4.28
C ALA A 43 5.07 1.27 -2.94
N VAL A 44 3.91 0.75 -2.53
CA VAL A 44 3.78 -0.06 -1.30
C VAL A 44 4.49 -1.41 -1.47
N GLU A 45 4.37 -2.07 -2.62
CA GLU A 45 5.04 -3.34 -2.89
C GLU A 45 6.57 -3.20 -2.77
N SER A 46 7.14 -2.13 -3.34
CA SER A 46 8.57 -1.86 -3.34
C SER A 46 9.19 -1.70 -1.95
N ILE A 47 8.41 -1.32 -0.94
CA ILE A 47 8.89 -1.25 0.45
C ILE A 47 8.48 -2.48 1.28
N ALA A 48 7.25 -2.97 1.13
CA ALA A 48 6.71 -4.01 1.99
C ALA A 48 7.20 -5.41 1.60
N LEU A 49 7.26 -5.75 0.30
CA LEU A 49 7.59 -7.11 -0.14
C LEU A 49 9.02 -7.53 0.26
N PRO A 50 10.06 -6.69 0.09
CA PRO A 50 11.41 -7.06 0.54
C PRO A 50 11.52 -7.28 2.05
N MET A 51 10.64 -6.67 2.86
CA MET A 51 10.63 -6.83 4.32
C MET A 51 9.88 -8.08 4.75
N VAL A 52 8.74 -8.38 4.12
CA VAL A 52 7.83 -9.47 4.52
C VAL A 52 8.23 -10.79 3.85
N GLU A 53 8.53 -10.76 2.55
CA GLU A 53 8.87 -11.94 1.75
C GLU A 53 10.15 -11.73 0.92
N PRO A 54 11.32 -11.51 1.55
CA PRO A 54 12.58 -11.17 0.85
C PRO A 54 13.01 -12.19 -0.22
N ASN A 55 12.58 -13.45 -0.08
CA ASN A 55 12.97 -14.55 -0.96
C ASN A 55 11.91 -14.87 -2.04
N ASN A 56 10.76 -14.19 -2.05
CA ASN A 56 9.65 -14.46 -2.97
C ASN A 56 9.48 -13.32 -3.97
N LYS A 57 10.10 -13.45 -5.13
CA LYS A 57 10.05 -12.43 -6.20
C LYS A 57 8.68 -12.28 -6.84
N ASP A 58 7.80 -13.28 -6.70
CA ASP A 58 6.43 -13.31 -7.23
C ASP A 58 5.39 -12.99 -6.14
N SER A 59 5.83 -12.39 -5.03
CA SER A 59 4.93 -11.95 -3.98
C SER A 59 4.06 -10.78 -4.46
N THR A 60 2.88 -10.67 -3.86
CA THR A 60 1.93 -9.57 -4.06
C THR A 60 1.50 -9.06 -2.70
N LEU A 61 0.90 -7.86 -2.63
CA LEU A 61 0.39 -7.34 -1.34
C LEU A 61 -0.58 -8.29 -0.63
N SER A 62 -1.41 -9.03 -1.37
CA SER A 62 -2.33 -10.02 -0.79
C SER A 62 -1.61 -11.24 -0.22
N LYS A 63 -0.48 -11.66 -0.83
CA LYS A 63 0.36 -12.74 -0.28
C LYS A 63 1.12 -12.27 0.96
N ALA A 64 1.75 -11.09 0.87
CA ALA A 64 2.46 -10.49 1.99
C ALA A 64 1.54 -10.22 3.19
N SER A 65 0.32 -9.70 2.97
CA SER A 65 -0.64 -9.49 4.07
C SER A 65 -1.01 -10.80 4.76
N ARG A 66 -1.17 -11.89 4.01
CA ARG A 66 -1.37 -13.24 4.58
C ARG A 66 -0.16 -13.71 5.39
N VAL A 67 1.06 -13.54 4.88
CA VAL A 67 2.29 -13.90 5.61
C VAL A 67 2.38 -13.11 6.92
N MET A 68 2.12 -11.81 6.87
CA MET A 68 2.10 -10.95 8.05
C MET A 68 1.07 -11.44 9.08
N ARG A 69 -0.11 -11.87 8.63
CA ARG A 69 -1.15 -12.42 9.51
C ARG A 69 -0.68 -13.67 10.22
N ASP A 70 -0.21 -14.63 9.43
CA ASP A 70 0.15 -15.96 9.92
C ASP A 70 1.39 -15.87 10.85
N GLN A 71 2.24 -14.87 10.65
CA GLN A 71 3.39 -14.55 11.51
C GLN A 71 3.10 -13.51 12.61
N HIS A 72 1.85 -13.09 12.77
CA HIS A 72 1.40 -12.15 13.81
C HIS A 72 2.18 -10.82 13.85
N TRP A 73 2.46 -10.23 12.68
CA TRP A 73 3.10 -8.92 12.61
C TRP A 73 2.30 -7.86 13.38
N GLU A 74 3.02 -7.01 14.10
CA GLU A 74 2.47 -6.00 14.99
C GLU A 74 2.56 -4.61 14.37
N PHE A 75 1.52 -3.81 14.60
CA PHE A 75 1.55 -2.36 14.43
C PHE A 75 1.40 -1.66 15.79
N GLN A 76 1.93 -0.43 15.92
CA GLN A 76 1.91 0.31 17.18
C GLN A 76 0.50 0.68 17.67
N ILE A 77 -0.47 0.75 16.76
CA ILE A 77 -1.88 0.94 17.10
C ILE A 77 -2.70 -0.24 16.60
N GLU A 78 -3.17 -1.07 17.52
CA GLU A 78 -4.07 -2.18 17.22
C GLU A 78 -5.44 -1.89 17.82
N ALA A 79 -6.48 -2.36 17.14
CA ALA A 79 -7.83 -2.33 17.71
C ALA A 79 -7.91 -3.28 18.92
N ARG A 80 -8.84 -3.00 19.83
CA ARG A 80 -9.22 -3.98 20.86
C ARG A 80 -9.62 -5.28 20.20
N GLU A 81 -9.31 -6.42 20.81
CA GLU A 81 -9.54 -7.76 20.24
C GLU A 81 -10.98 -7.94 19.71
N GLU A 82 -11.98 -7.48 20.46
CA GLU A 82 -13.41 -7.52 20.09
C GLU A 82 -13.78 -6.73 18.82
N ASN A 83 -12.96 -5.74 18.43
CA ASN A 83 -13.13 -4.90 17.24
C ASN A 83 -12.00 -5.11 16.22
N ASN A 84 -11.08 -6.06 16.47
CA ASN A 84 -9.93 -6.25 15.61
C ASN A 84 -10.28 -7.17 14.45
N VAL A 85 -9.58 -6.99 13.34
CA VAL A 85 -9.62 -7.90 12.20
C VAL A 85 -8.42 -8.83 12.28
N PRO A 86 -8.53 -10.10 11.82
CA PRO A 86 -7.38 -10.99 11.75
C PRO A 86 -6.24 -10.33 10.96
N GLY A 87 -5.13 -10.03 11.64
CA GLY A 87 -3.98 -9.35 11.05
C GLY A 87 -3.90 -7.83 11.23
N GLY A 88 -4.89 -7.21 11.87
CA GLY A 88 -4.85 -5.79 12.19
C GLY A 88 -5.04 -4.86 10.97
N VAL A 89 -4.99 -3.56 11.25
CA VAL A 89 -5.33 -2.50 10.29
C VAL A 89 -4.40 -2.44 9.07
N ILE A 90 -3.10 -2.70 9.28
CA ILE A 90 -2.10 -2.63 8.19
C ILE A 90 -2.38 -3.68 7.14
N GLN A 91 -2.65 -4.92 7.56
CA GLN A 91 -2.89 -6.03 6.65
C GLN A 91 -4.22 -5.88 5.91
N LEU A 92 -5.25 -5.40 6.60
CA LEU A 92 -6.52 -5.05 5.98
C LEU A 92 -6.33 -4.00 4.88
N LEU A 93 -5.55 -2.96 5.15
CA LEU A 93 -5.30 -1.89 4.19
C LEU A 93 -4.50 -2.38 2.97
N MET A 94 -3.45 -3.21 3.19
CA MET A 94 -2.68 -3.81 2.10
C MET A 94 -3.55 -4.72 1.21
N SER A 95 -4.40 -5.55 1.82
CA SER A 95 -5.35 -6.41 1.10
C SER A 95 -6.38 -5.59 0.33
N GLY A 96 -6.95 -4.56 0.97
CA GLY A 96 -7.91 -3.65 0.36
C GLY A 96 -7.34 -2.92 -0.86
N LEU A 97 -6.09 -2.46 -0.78
CA LEU A 97 -5.40 -1.77 -1.87
C LEU A 97 -5.29 -2.68 -3.10
N MET A 98 -4.87 -3.93 -2.93
CA MET A 98 -4.70 -4.88 -4.04
C MET A 98 -6.02 -5.31 -4.69
N ASN A 99 -7.02 -5.66 -3.87
CA ASN A 99 -8.24 -6.32 -4.35
C ASN A 99 -9.29 -5.33 -4.86
N SER A 100 -9.13 -4.03 -4.58
CA SER A 100 -10.09 -2.99 -4.98
C SER A 100 -9.74 -2.33 -6.32
N GLN A 101 -8.67 -2.74 -7.01
CA GLN A 101 -8.34 -2.24 -8.34
C GLN A 101 -9.28 -2.87 -9.38
N PRO A 102 -10.21 -2.11 -10.00
CA PRO A 102 -11.23 -2.64 -10.92
C PRO A 102 -10.62 -3.28 -12.19
N ASP A 103 -9.44 -2.78 -12.60
CA ASP A 103 -8.76 -3.12 -13.84
C ASP A 103 -8.17 -4.55 -13.84
N ARG A 104 -8.10 -5.22 -12.68
CA ARG A 104 -7.37 -6.49 -12.55
C ARG A 104 -8.16 -7.73 -12.95
N HIS A 105 -9.47 -7.64 -13.21
CA HIS A 105 -10.31 -8.83 -13.41
C HIS A 105 -11.04 -8.89 -14.75
N GLY A 106 -10.84 -7.93 -15.67
CA GLY A 106 -11.32 -8.01 -17.06
C GLY A 106 -12.83 -8.29 -17.24
N GLY A 107 -13.61 -8.09 -16.17
CA GLY A 107 -15.05 -8.34 -16.17
C GLY A 107 -15.82 -7.20 -16.83
N PRO A 108 -17.14 -7.37 -17.05
CA PRO A 108 -17.99 -6.32 -17.60
C PRO A 108 -17.99 -5.02 -16.78
N ASP A 109 -17.62 -5.11 -15.49
CA ASP A 109 -17.39 -3.99 -14.57
C ASP A 109 -15.90 -3.60 -14.42
N SER A 110 -15.05 -3.86 -15.43
CA SER A 110 -13.69 -3.29 -15.52
C SER A 110 -13.77 -1.78 -15.74
N GLY A 111 -14.29 -1.09 -14.72
CA GLY A 111 -14.59 0.33 -14.73
C GLY A 111 -13.32 1.15 -14.57
N VAL A 112 -13.35 2.34 -15.16
CA VAL A 112 -12.38 3.40 -14.90
C VAL A 112 -12.32 3.64 -13.38
N VAL A 113 -11.10 3.70 -12.82
CA VAL A 113 -10.90 4.02 -11.41
C VAL A 113 -11.45 5.42 -11.13
N SER A 114 -12.36 5.55 -10.15
CA SER A 114 -12.87 6.86 -9.76
C SER A 114 -11.79 7.69 -9.07
N LYS A 115 -11.97 9.02 -9.12
CA LYS A 115 -11.08 9.97 -8.45
C LYS A 115 -10.91 9.64 -6.97
N GLU A 116 -12.01 9.40 -6.26
CA GLU A 116 -12.03 9.13 -4.82
C GLU A 116 -11.28 7.84 -4.50
N LYS A 117 -11.46 6.82 -5.35
CA LYS A 117 -10.81 5.52 -5.17
C LYS A 117 -9.29 5.61 -5.38
N ALA A 118 -8.85 6.33 -6.40
CA ALA A 118 -7.43 6.62 -6.61
C ALA A 118 -6.85 7.48 -5.48
N GLN A 119 -7.60 8.48 -5.01
CA GLN A 119 -7.15 9.35 -3.94
C GLN A 119 -6.94 8.60 -2.62
N VAL A 120 -7.88 7.72 -2.25
CA VAL A 120 -7.72 6.84 -1.09
C VAL A 120 -6.50 5.94 -1.27
N ALA A 121 -6.31 5.34 -2.45
CA ALA A 121 -5.13 4.50 -2.72
C ALA A 121 -3.80 5.24 -2.53
N VAL A 122 -3.68 6.47 -3.05
CA VAL A 122 -2.49 7.30 -2.87
C VAL A 122 -2.27 7.65 -1.39
N TYR A 123 -3.33 8.02 -0.67
CA TYR A 123 -3.21 8.34 0.77
C TYR A 123 -2.82 7.11 1.61
N SER A 124 -3.41 5.96 1.31
CA SER A 124 -3.04 4.69 1.93
C SER A 124 -1.60 4.32 1.64
N ALA A 125 -1.11 4.54 0.41
CA ALA A 125 0.29 4.29 0.07
C ALA A 125 1.25 5.19 0.86
N VAL A 126 0.96 6.49 0.98
CA VAL A 126 1.75 7.41 1.81
C VAL A 126 1.82 6.91 3.26
N PHE A 127 0.68 6.55 3.85
CA PHE A 127 0.61 6.05 5.22
C PHE A 127 1.42 4.75 5.39
N LEU A 128 1.18 3.75 4.55
CA LEU A 128 1.87 2.46 4.64
C LEU A 128 3.39 2.61 4.47
N ILE A 129 3.84 3.37 3.47
CA ILE A 129 5.27 3.62 3.24
C ILE A 129 5.92 4.27 4.45
N GLN A 130 5.27 5.28 5.05
CA GLN A 130 5.78 5.92 6.26
C GLN A 130 5.86 4.94 7.44
N CYS A 131 4.83 4.10 7.64
CA CYS A 131 4.85 3.10 8.73
C CYS A 131 5.95 2.04 8.54
N PHE A 132 6.15 1.53 7.32
CA PHE A 132 7.22 0.57 7.03
C PHE A 132 8.61 1.22 7.15
N LYS A 133 8.81 2.42 6.58
CA LYS A 133 10.08 3.16 6.64
C LYS A 133 10.49 3.49 8.08
N ALA A 134 9.52 3.80 8.94
CA ALA A 134 9.75 4.09 10.35
C ALA A 134 9.87 2.83 11.24
N GLY A 135 9.74 1.62 10.69
CA GLY A 135 9.79 0.38 11.46
C GLY A 135 8.62 0.21 12.46
N LEU A 136 7.50 0.89 12.22
CA LEU A 136 6.32 0.83 13.09
C LEU A 136 5.49 -0.43 12.85
N VAL A 137 5.72 -1.10 11.73
CA VAL A 137 5.16 -2.43 11.39
C VAL A 137 6.29 -3.43 11.50
N ARG A 138 6.18 -4.39 12.42
CA ARG A 138 7.29 -5.29 12.76
C ARG A 138 6.83 -6.72 12.94
N ARG A 139 7.71 -7.65 12.62
CA ARG A 139 7.56 -9.04 13.03
C ARG A 139 7.79 -9.15 14.55
N PRO A 140 7.00 -9.94 15.30
CA PRO A 140 7.25 -10.17 16.72
C PRO A 140 8.66 -10.71 16.91
N ALA A 141 9.32 -10.29 17.99
CA ALA A 141 10.52 -10.96 18.44
C ALA A 141 10.12 -12.38 18.90
N ILE A 142 10.86 -13.39 18.44
CA ILE A 142 10.71 -14.79 18.87
C ILE A 142 11.19 -14.92 20.31
#